data_AF-A0A5C5YD00-F1
#
_entry.id   AF-A0A5C5YD00-F1
#
_cell.length_a   1.000
_cell.length_b   1.000
_cell.length_c   1.000
_cell.angle_alpha   90.00
_cell.angle_beta   90.00
_cell.angle_gamma   90.00
#
_symmetry.space_group_name_H-M   'P 1'
#
loop_
_entity.id
_entity.type
_entity.pdbx_description
1 polymer ?
#
loop_
_entity_poly.entity_id
_entity_poly.type
_entity_poly.pdbx_seq_one_letter_code
_entity_poly.pdbx_strand_id
1 'polypeptide(L)'
;MVRIKVTSELAEQLLSAGEPVELVDASGRMLGTFMGTETDSAKGWQHLMPELTEEEIQRRLASNEPGLTTEELKAKLQELP
;
A
#
# COMPACT_ATOMS: atom_id res chain seq x y z
N MET A 1 15.02 24.88 5.60
CA MET A 1 15.30 23.45 5.84
C MET A 1 15.53 23.26 7.33
N VAL A 2 14.68 22.50 8.02
CA VAL A 2 14.82 22.25 9.47
C VAL A 2 15.61 20.96 9.65
N ARG A 3 16.68 20.99 10.46
CA ARG A 3 17.49 19.82 10.78
C ARG A 3 17.22 19.42 12.23
N ILE A 4 16.57 18.29 12.42
CA ILE A 4 16.30 17.71 13.73
C ILE A 4 17.38 16.67 14.02
N LYS A 5 18.01 16.78 15.19
CA LYS A 5 18.97 15.79 15.69
C LYS A 5 18.33 15.10 16.87
N VAL A 6 18.35 13.77 16.87
CA VAL A 6 17.84 12.94 17.94
C VAL A 6 18.99 12.14 18.57
N THR A 7 18.82 11.73 19.82
CA THR A 7 19.74 10.79 20.48
C THR A 7 19.47 9.37 20.01
N SER A 8 20.44 8.46 20.21
CA SER A 8 20.27 7.05 19.87
C SER A 8 19.10 6.41 20.64
N GLU A 9 18.96 6.73 21.93
CA GLU A 9 17.85 6.26 22.76
C GLU A 9 16.49 6.72 22.21
N LEU A 10 16.36 8.00 21.84
CA LEU A 10 15.12 8.51 21.25
C LEU A 10 14.85 7.88 19.88
N ALA A 11 15.89 7.61 19.08
CA ALA A 11 15.75 6.93 17.81
C ALA A 11 15.20 5.49 17.99
N GLU A 12 15.68 4.75 18.99
CA GLU A 12 15.17 3.41 19.33
C GLU A 12 13.69 3.47 19.74
N GLN A 13 13.33 4.43 20.60
CA GLN A 13 11.95 4.65 21.02
C GLN A 13 11.03 5.00 19.84
N LEU A 14 11.47 5.90 18.96
CA LEU A 14 10.72 6.29 17.76
C LEU A 14 10.52 5.10 16.80
N LEU A 15 11.50 4.22 16.66
CA LEU A 15 11.37 3.01 15.86
C LEU A 15 10.40 2.00 16.50
N SER A 16 10.35 1.93 17.83
CA SER A 16 9.46 1.02 18.58
C SER A 16 8.01 1.49 18.68
N ALA A 17 7.70 2.74 18.33
CA ALA A 17 6.36 3.31 18.46
C ALA A 17 5.31 2.57 17.61
N GLY A 18 5.72 1.90 16.52
CA GLY A 18 4.83 1.09 15.68
C GLY A 18 3.76 1.88 14.90
N GLU A 19 3.73 3.20 15.09
CA GLU A 19 2.83 4.16 14.46
C GLU A 19 3.59 5.46 14.10
N PRO A 20 3.06 6.26 13.16
CA PRO A 20 3.70 7.54 12.80
C PRO A 20 3.74 8.50 14.01
N VAL A 21 4.90 9.11 14.24
CA VAL A 21 5.09 10.07 15.33
C VAL A 21 5.11 11.49 14.77
N GLU A 22 4.19 12.35 15.24
CA GLU A 22 4.15 13.75 14.85
C GLU A 22 5.22 14.56 15.60
N LEU A 23 5.97 15.37 14.85
CA LEU A 23 6.94 16.31 15.38
C LEU A 23 6.30 17.68 15.40
N VAL A 24 6.13 18.25 16.60
CA VAL A 24 5.53 19.58 16.81
C VAL A 24 6.54 20.52 17.46
N ASP A 25 6.39 21.82 17.20
CA ASP A 25 7.13 22.85 17.93
C ASP A 25 6.46 23.21 19.27
N ALA A 26 7.09 24.10 20.05
CA ALA A 26 6.59 24.53 21.35
C ALA A 26 5.24 25.28 21.28
N SER A 27 4.82 25.75 20.10
CA SER A 27 3.51 26.36 19.88
C SER A 27 2.42 25.34 19.50
N GLY A 28 2.80 24.06 19.36
CA GLY A 28 1.93 22.99 18.89
C GLY A 28 1.81 22.93 17.36
N ARG A 29 2.64 23.66 16.62
CA ARG A 29 2.62 23.62 15.16
C ARG A 29 3.39 22.39 14.66
N MET A 30 2.78 21.63 13.75
CA MET A 30 3.40 20.49 13.10
C MET A 30 4.61 20.91 12.25
N LEU A 31 5.76 20.30 12.54
CA LEU A 31 7.02 20.44 11.81
C LEU A 31 7.22 19.29 10.81
N GLY A 32 6.65 18.11 11.08
CA GLY A 32 6.68 16.95 10.20
C GLY A 32 6.26 15.67 10.93
N THR A 33 6.44 14.53 10.26
CA THR A 33 6.08 13.21 10.80
C THR A 33 7.27 12.27 10.65
N PHE A 34 7.63 11.57 11.72
CA PHE A 34 8.55 10.45 11.69
C PHE A 34 7.77 9.17 11.39
N MET A 35 8.16 8.47 10.33
CA MET A 35 7.68 7.13 10.03
C MET A 35 8.89 6.20 10.10
N GLY A 36 8.89 5.29 11.08
CA GLY A 36 9.88 4.23 11.13
C GLY A 36 9.77 3.42 9.84
N THR A 37 10.89 3.18 9.17
CA THR A 37 10.95 2.22 8.07
C THR A 37 10.99 0.81 8.66
N GLU A 38 9.97 0.44 9.42
CA GLU A 38 9.54 -0.95 9.29
C GLU A 38 8.96 -1.01 7.89
N THR A 39 9.84 -1.30 6.92
CA THR A 39 9.41 -1.77 5.61
C THR A 39 8.36 -2.81 5.90
N ASP A 40 7.18 -2.54 5.36
CA ASP A 40 5.98 -3.32 5.47
C ASP A 40 6.12 -4.65 4.72
N SER A 41 7.19 -5.39 5.02
CA SER A 41 7.42 -6.74 4.55
C SER A 41 6.55 -7.74 5.33
N ALA A 42 5.91 -7.29 6.42
CA ALA A 42 5.18 -8.13 7.37
C ALA A 42 3.71 -7.73 7.63
N LYS A 43 3.24 -6.51 7.31
CA LYS A 43 1.81 -6.16 7.33
C LYS A 43 1.27 -6.04 5.91
N GLY A 44 1.27 -7.19 5.25
CA GLY A 44 0.27 -7.47 4.23
C GLY A 44 0.58 -6.82 2.89
N TRP A 45 0.99 -7.67 1.94
CA TRP A 45 0.54 -7.48 0.57
C TRP A 45 -0.98 -7.27 0.61
N GLN A 46 -1.44 -6.02 0.53
CA GLN A 46 -2.84 -5.77 0.22
C GLN A 46 -3.03 -6.27 -1.20
N HIS A 47 -3.76 -7.38 -1.32
CA HIS A 47 -4.23 -7.84 -2.60
C HIS A 47 -5.07 -6.71 -3.22
N LEU A 48 -4.46 -5.95 -4.15
CA LEU A 48 -5.14 -4.91 -4.93
C LEU A 48 -6.26 -5.50 -5.82
N MET A 49 -6.32 -6.84 -5.91
CA MET A 49 -7.31 -7.60 -6.65
C MET A 49 -8.05 -8.52 -5.68
N PRO A 50 -9.36 -8.73 -5.84
CA PRO A 50 -10.09 -9.72 -5.05
C PRO A 50 -9.45 -11.11 -5.19
N GLU A 51 -9.44 -11.89 -4.11
CA GLU A 51 -9.03 -13.30 -4.16
C GLU A 51 -9.90 -14.03 -5.19
N LEU A 52 -9.27 -14.80 -6.08
CA LEU A 52 -10.00 -15.62 -7.04
C LEU A 52 -10.60 -16.81 -6.29
N THR A 53 -11.88 -17.08 -6.50
CA THR A 53 -12.51 -18.29 -5.97
C THR A 53 -11.97 -19.53 -6.70
N GLU A 54 -12.06 -20.70 -6.07
CA GLU A 54 -11.62 -21.96 -6.67
C GLU A 54 -12.32 -22.21 -8.02
N GLU A 55 -13.61 -21.87 -8.13
CA GLU A 55 -14.38 -22.00 -9.36
C GLU A 55 -13.82 -21.13 -10.49
N GLU A 56 -13.38 -19.92 -10.18
CA GLU A 56 -12.77 -18.99 -11.15
C GLU A 56 -11.39 -19.47 -11.60
N ILE A 57 -10.61 -20.05 -10.68
CA ILE A 57 -9.32 -20.69 -10.98
C ILE A 57 -9.54 -21.87 -11.93
N GLN A 58 -10.47 -22.77 -11.61
CA GLN A 58 -10.80 -23.93 -12.44
C GLN A 58 -11.33 -23.50 -13.81
N ARG A 59 -12.17 -22.45 -13.89
CA ARG A 59 -12.62 -21.90 -15.17
C ARG A 59 -11.45 -21.44 -16.03
N ARG A 60 -10.48 -20.70 -15.47
CA ARG A 60 -9.30 -20.24 -16.22
C ARG A 60 -8.41 -21.37 -16.69
N LEU A 61 -8.24 -22.42 -15.87
CA LEU A 61 -7.43 -23.58 -16.22
C LEU A 61 -8.10 -24.48 -17.27
N ALA A 62 -9.43 -24.58 -17.24
CA ALA A 62 -10.21 -25.38 -18.17
C ALA A 62 -10.57 -24.63 -19.46
N SER A 63 -10.55 -23.29 -19.42
CA SER A 63 -10.89 -22.45 -20.58
C SER A 63 -9.68 -22.30 -21.50
N ASN A 64 -9.89 -22.62 -22.78
CA ASN A 64 -8.96 -22.30 -23.86
C ASN A 64 -9.39 -21.02 -24.60
N GLU A 65 -10.20 -20.18 -23.96
CA GLU A 65 -10.68 -18.94 -24.56
C GLU A 65 -9.52 -17.94 -24.70
N PRO A 66 -9.34 -17.34 -25.88
CA PRO A 66 -8.37 -16.27 -26.06
C PRO A 66 -8.75 -15.09 -25.16
N GLY A 67 -7.78 -14.60 -24.38
CA GLY A 67 -7.95 -13.39 -23.60
C GLY A 67 -8.19 -12.18 -24.50
N LEU A 68 -8.82 -11.14 -23.95
CA LEU A 68 -9.01 -9.86 -24.64
C LEU A 68 -7.79 -8.98 -24.45
N THR A 69 -7.39 -8.29 -25.51
CA THR A 69 -6.49 -7.15 -25.40
C THR A 69 -7.20 -5.97 -24.72
N THR A 70 -6.41 -5.02 -24.20
CA THR A 70 -6.94 -3.81 -23.56
C THR A 70 -7.88 -3.03 -24.48
N GLU A 71 -7.63 -3.00 -25.79
CA GLU A 71 -8.45 -2.26 -26.76
C GLU A 71 -9.77 -3.00 -27.05
N GLU A 72 -9.74 -4.33 -27.18
CA GLU A 72 -10.96 -5.14 -27.34
C GLU A 72 -11.85 -5.08 -26.08
N LEU A 73 -11.23 -5.03 -24.90
CA LEU A 73 -11.95 -4.85 -23.65
C LEU A 73 -12.64 -3.48 -23.59
N LYS A 74 -11.92 -2.39 -23.94
CA LYS A 74 -12.50 -1.04 -23.98
C LYS A 74 -13.67 -0.95 -24.96
N ALA A 75 -13.53 -1.54 -26.15
CA ALA A 75 -14.60 -1.55 -27.14
C ALA A 75 -15.86 -2.25 -26.62
N LYS A 76 -15.71 -3.44 -26.01
CA LYS A 76 -16.84 -4.17 -25.40
C LYS A 76 -17.50 -3.41 -24.25
N LEU A 77 -16.72 -2.70 -23.43
CA LEU A 77 -17.26 -1.90 -22.33
C LEU A 77 -18.06 -0.70 -22.82
N GLN A 78 -17.74 -0.14 -23.99
CA GLN A 78 -18.50 0.95 -24.61
C GLN A 78 -19.83 0.49 -25.22
N GLU A 79 -19.98 -0.80 -25.50
CA GLU A 79 -21.21 -1.40 -26.03
C GLU A 79 -22.22 -1.81 -24.94
N LEU A 80 -21.82 -1.73 -23.66
CA LEU A 80 -22.71 -2.00 -22.54
C LEU A 80 -23.57 -0.75 -22.24
N PRO A 81 -24.90 -0.91 -22.07
CA PRO A 81 -25.84 0.20 -21.82
C PRO A 81 -25.69 0.85 -20.45
#